data_AF-A0A1B6M7Q0-F1
#
_entry.id   AF-A0A1B6M7Q0-F1
#
_cell.length_a   1.000
_cell.length_b   1.000
_cell.length_c   1.000
_cell.angle_alpha   90.00
_cell.angle_beta   90.00
_cell.angle_gamma   90.00
#
_symmetry.space_group_name_H-M   'P 1'
#
loop_
_entity.id
_entity.type
_entity.pdbx_description
1 polymer ?
#
loop_
_entity_poly.entity_id
_entity_poly.type
_entity_poly.pdbx_seq_one_letter_code
_entity_poly.pdbx_strand_id
1 'polypeptide(L)'
;VSSGATIEQVLKNAANSNDAPLIIIAGTNNMSNKSTEVFYSRLEGELRTLGEKQAVCISTVPRRYDIHYNDPIHNDIISVNNYIRELTVRLSNIYLIDLDILRRFHFTTHGLHLSYRGKKKLSYMITNILRDINKGTRDSVPLPPRPTTTPLIVKDVNSHLFLEGKIKISEVNFKDAIKQFCNNKEVAFAHCISADLHDKKNMSAGVATIFKEHFGKPSSLLTQSLTYQKLPNGATVYGLVTKSKFFN
;
A
#
# COMPACT_ATOMS: atom_id res chain seq x y z
N VAL A 1 -1.92 -25.65 -12.21
CA VAL A 1 -3.01 -24.66 -12.10
C VAL A 1 -3.60 -24.43 -13.48
N SER A 2 -4.93 -24.43 -13.64
CA SER A 2 -5.61 -24.19 -14.93
C SER A 2 -5.70 -22.70 -15.29
N SER A 3 -6.00 -22.39 -16.55
CA SER A 3 -6.39 -21.04 -16.95
C SER A 3 -7.62 -20.58 -16.15
N GLY A 4 -7.70 -19.27 -15.85
CA GLY A 4 -8.82 -18.71 -15.08
C GLY A 4 -8.70 -18.89 -13.56
N ALA A 5 -7.61 -19.47 -13.06
CA ALA A 5 -7.46 -19.70 -11.63
C ALA A 5 -7.42 -18.40 -10.80
N THR A 6 -8.01 -18.46 -9.61
CA THR A 6 -7.95 -17.37 -8.62
C THR A 6 -6.66 -17.48 -7.79
N ILE A 7 -6.29 -16.42 -7.07
CA ILE A 7 -5.12 -16.40 -6.20
C ILE A 7 -5.20 -17.48 -5.12
N GLU A 8 -6.38 -17.77 -4.59
CA GLU A 8 -6.58 -18.77 -3.55
C GLU A 8 -6.27 -20.17 -4.08
N GLN A 9 -6.69 -20.45 -5.32
CA GLN A 9 -6.36 -21.71 -5.98
C GLN A 9 -4.86 -21.81 -6.26
N VAL A 10 -4.21 -20.71 -6.63
CA VAL A 10 -2.75 -20.67 -6.83
C VAL A 10 -2.02 -20.90 -5.52
N LEU A 11 -2.40 -20.20 -4.44
CA LEU A 11 -1.80 -20.31 -3.11
C LEU A 11 -1.95 -21.71 -2.52
N LYS A 12 -3.14 -22.31 -2.63
CA LYS A 12 -3.38 -23.69 -2.17
C LYS A 12 -2.46 -24.70 -2.85
N ASN A 13 -2.20 -24.52 -4.16
CA ASN A 13 -1.24 -25.39 -4.87
C ASN A 13 0.20 -25.08 -4.44
N ALA A 14 0.51 -23.81 -4.22
CA ALA A 14 1.84 -23.36 -3.82
C ALA A 14 2.24 -23.82 -2.42
N ALA A 15 1.29 -23.94 -1.48
CA ALA A 15 1.51 -24.48 -0.13
C ALA A 15 2.10 -25.90 -0.13
N ASN A 16 1.80 -26.68 -1.18
CA ASN A 16 2.31 -28.04 -1.32
C ASN A 16 3.68 -28.11 -2.02
N SER A 17 4.19 -27.00 -2.56
CA SER A 17 5.50 -26.97 -3.22
C SER A 17 6.63 -26.86 -2.19
N ASN A 18 7.74 -27.53 -2.50
CA ASN A 18 9.02 -27.40 -1.79
C ASN A 18 10.06 -26.63 -2.62
N ASP A 19 9.67 -26.08 -3.77
CA ASP A 19 10.57 -25.35 -4.65
C ASP A 19 10.79 -23.93 -4.11
N ALA A 20 12.05 -23.55 -4.01
CA ALA A 20 12.45 -22.21 -3.58
C ALA A 20 13.35 -21.54 -4.64
N PRO A 21 13.13 -20.26 -4.96
CA PRO A 21 12.01 -19.42 -4.50
C PRO A 21 10.70 -19.72 -5.24
N LEU A 22 9.60 -19.51 -4.54
CA LEU A 22 8.25 -19.68 -5.08
C LEU A 22 7.79 -18.40 -5.79
N ILE A 23 7.39 -18.49 -7.05
CA ILE A 23 6.89 -17.34 -7.82
C ILE A 23 5.37 -17.44 -7.99
N ILE A 24 4.65 -16.45 -7.47
CA ILE A 24 3.20 -16.35 -7.51
C ILE A 24 2.81 -15.17 -8.41
N ILE A 25 2.22 -15.49 -9.56
CA ILE A 25 1.64 -14.51 -10.49
C ILE A 25 0.16 -14.82 -10.61
N ALA A 26 -0.69 -14.03 -9.95
CA ALA A 26 -2.12 -14.29 -9.83
C ALA A 26 -2.91 -13.01 -9.52
N GLY A 27 -4.24 -13.12 -9.48
CA GLY A 27 -5.14 -12.08 -8.96
C GLY A 27 -6.05 -11.44 -10.00
N THR A 28 -5.74 -11.46 -11.30
CA THR A 28 -6.60 -10.85 -12.33
C THR A 28 -8.02 -11.43 -12.35
N ASN A 29 -8.17 -12.74 -12.12
CA ASN A 29 -9.47 -13.40 -12.09
C ASN A 29 -10.24 -13.16 -10.77
N ASN A 30 -9.56 -12.71 -9.72
CA ASN A 30 -10.21 -12.36 -8.45
C ASN A 30 -10.98 -11.05 -8.53
N MET A 31 -10.53 -10.13 -9.39
CA MET A 31 -11.10 -8.78 -9.47
C MET A 31 -12.54 -8.78 -10.02
N SER A 32 -12.99 -9.89 -10.60
CA SER A 32 -14.38 -10.06 -11.03
C SER A 32 -15.33 -10.51 -9.91
N ASN A 33 -14.82 -10.91 -8.74
CA ASN A 33 -15.60 -11.48 -7.63
C ASN A 33 -15.60 -10.57 -6.40
N LYS A 34 -16.79 -10.22 -5.90
CA LYS A 34 -17.06 -9.09 -4.98
C LYS A 34 -16.72 -9.28 -3.49
N SER A 35 -15.90 -10.26 -3.08
CA SER A 35 -15.57 -10.44 -1.65
C SER A 35 -14.12 -10.09 -1.35
N THR A 36 -13.87 -8.81 -1.07
CA THR A 36 -12.52 -8.25 -0.84
C THR A 36 -11.97 -8.55 0.56
N GLU A 37 -12.80 -8.60 1.61
CA GLU A 37 -12.33 -8.83 3.00
C GLU A 37 -11.78 -10.25 3.21
N VAL A 38 -12.50 -11.25 2.71
CA VAL A 38 -12.08 -12.67 2.79
C VAL A 38 -10.81 -12.88 1.96
N PHE A 39 -10.66 -12.15 0.86
CA PHE A 39 -9.46 -12.17 0.03
C PHE A 39 -8.23 -11.65 0.81
N TYR A 40 -8.33 -10.50 1.48
CA TYR A 40 -7.18 -9.90 2.18
C TYR A 40 -6.67 -10.74 3.34
N SER A 41 -7.57 -11.22 4.19
CA SER A 41 -7.23 -12.05 5.35
C SER A 41 -6.58 -13.37 4.94
N ARG A 42 -7.11 -14.03 3.90
CA ARG A 42 -6.53 -15.26 3.35
C ARG A 42 -5.17 -15.02 2.71
N LEU A 43 -5.06 -14.00 1.85
CA LEU A 43 -3.80 -13.67 1.19
C LEU A 43 -2.68 -13.45 2.21
N GLU A 44 -2.95 -12.70 3.28
CA GLU A 44 -1.96 -12.47 4.34
C GLU A 44 -1.58 -13.76 5.07
N GLY A 45 -2.57 -14.56 5.51
CA GLY A 45 -2.30 -15.79 6.26
C GLY A 45 -1.45 -16.78 5.45
N GLU A 46 -1.79 -16.97 4.18
CA GLU A 46 -1.06 -17.87 3.27
C GLU A 46 0.36 -17.36 2.98
N LEU A 47 0.53 -16.07 2.67
CA LEU A 47 1.85 -15.51 2.42
C LEU A 47 2.73 -15.55 3.67
N ARG A 48 2.18 -15.31 4.86
CA ARG A 48 2.89 -15.44 6.13
C ARG A 48 3.43 -16.86 6.30
N THR A 49 2.56 -17.85 6.14
CA THR A 49 2.90 -19.27 6.28
C THR A 49 3.96 -19.71 5.27
N LEU A 50 3.82 -19.30 4.00
CA LEU A 50 4.79 -19.59 2.96
C LEU A 50 6.15 -18.90 3.20
N GLY A 51 6.14 -17.65 3.66
CA GLY A 51 7.35 -16.86 3.94
C GLY A 51 8.18 -17.39 5.11
N GLU A 52 7.53 -18.04 6.08
CA GLU A 52 8.22 -18.75 7.16
C GLU A 52 8.99 -19.97 6.63
N LYS A 53 8.48 -20.63 5.58
CA LYS A 53 9.07 -21.82 4.97
C LYS A 53 10.16 -21.48 3.94
N GLN A 54 9.92 -20.49 3.08
CA GLN A 54 10.77 -20.22 1.91
C GLN A 54 10.63 -18.79 1.38
N ALA A 55 11.53 -18.39 0.48
CA ALA A 55 11.38 -17.14 -0.25
C ALA A 55 10.20 -17.19 -1.22
N VAL A 56 9.33 -16.17 -1.17
CA VAL A 56 8.13 -16.06 -2.01
C VAL A 56 8.19 -14.75 -2.78
N CYS A 57 8.06 -14.81 -4.10
CA CYS A 57 7.89 -13.66 -4.97
C CYS A 57 6.41 -13.54 -5.34
N ILE A 58 5.72 -12.49 -4.90
CA ILE A 58 4.31 -12.22 -5.22
C ILE A 58 4.20 -11.04 -6.19
N SER A 59 3.37 -11.17 -7.22
CA SER A 59 3.11 -10.07 -8.14
C SER A 59 1.95 -9.16 -7.72
N THR A 60 2.04 -7.86 -8.02
CA THR A 60 0.82 -7.03 -8.11
C THR A 60 -0.06 -7.49 -9.28
N VAL A 61 -1.35 -7.17 -9.21
CA VAL A 61 -2.29 -7.39 -10.31
C VAL A 61 -2.06 -6.30 -11.38
N PRO A 62 -1.73 -6.66 -12.62
CA PRO A 62 -1.51 -5.66 -13.66
C PRO A 62 -2.78 -4.89 -13.96
N ARG A 63 -2.62 -3.60 -14.33
CA ARG A 63 -3.73 -2.81 -14.84
C ARG A 63 -4.35 -3.49 -16.06
N ARG A 64 -5.68 -3.59 -16.07
CA ARG A 64 -6.47 -4.07 -17.20
C ARG A 64 -6.66 -2.95 -18.21
N TYR A 65 -6.28 -3.18 -19.46
CA TYR A 65 -6.53 -2.21 -20.54
C TYR A 65 -7.63 -2.68 -21.50
N ASP A 66 -8.23 -3.83 -21.20
CA ASP A 66 -9.34 -4.42 -21.94
C ASP A 66 -10.72 -3.96 -21.43
N ILE A 67 -10.76 -3.25 -20.31
CA ILE A 67 -11.97 -2.67 -19.69
C ILE A 67 -11.93 -1.14 -19.78
N HIS A 68 -13.10 -0.51 -19.61
CA HIS A 68 -13.23 0.94 -19.67
C HIS A 68 -12.52 1.63 -18.50
N TYR A 69 -11.91 2.80 -18.71
CA TYR A 69 -11.08 3.46 -17.69
C TYR A 69 -11.82 3.91 -16.41
N ASN A 70 -13.16 4.02 -16.48
CA ASN A 70 -14.03 4.30 -15.33
C ASN A 70 -14.61 3.05 -14.66
N ASP A 71 -14.20 1.86 -15.09
CA ASP A 71 -14.67 0.61 -14.48
C ASP A 71 -14.19 0.52 -13.01
N PRO A 72 -15.09 0.24 -12.05
CA PRO A 72 -14.74 0.17 -10.63
C PRO A 72 -13.65 -0.87 -10.33
N ILE A 73 -13.47 -1.89 -11.18
CA ILE A 73 -12.39 -2.89 -11.07
C ILE A 73 -11.01 -2.22 -10.96
N HIS A 74 -10.81 -1.04 -11.55
CA HIS A 74 -9.55 -0.32 -11.40
C HIS A 74 -9.27 0.10 -9.96
N ASN A 75 -10.29 0.50 -9.20
CA ASN A 75 -10.12 0.85 -7.79
C ASN A 75 -9.82 -0.39 -6.93
N ASP A 76 -10.42 -1.53 -7.28
CA ASP A 76 -10.15 -2.80 -6.61
C ASP A 76 -8.71 -3.26 -6.87
N ILE A 77 -8.24 -3.18 -8.12
CA ILE A 77 -6.84 -3.46 -8.48
C ILE A 77 -5.89 -2.55 -7.69
N ILE A 78 -6.17 -1.24 -7.61
CA ILE A 78 -5.34 -0.30 -6.86
C ILE A 78 -5.29 -0.69 -5.38
N SER A 79 -6.44 -1.00 -4.78
CA SER A 79 -6.56 -1.36 -3.37
C SER A 79 -5.78 -2.64 -3.05
N VAL A 80 -5.95 -3.68 -3.87
CA VAL A 80 -5.23 -4.95 -3.74
C VAL A 80 -3.73 -4.77 -3.95
N ASN A 81 -3.32 -4.00 -4.94
CA ASN A 81 -1.90 -3.75 -5.19
C ASN A 81 -1.24 -2.99 -4.03
N ASN A 82 -1.92 -2.02 -3.44
CA ASN A 82 -1.41 -1.32 -2.26
C ASN A 82 -1.25 -2.27 -1.08
N TYR A 83 -2.21 -3.17 -0.87
CA TYR A 83 -2.13 -4.18 0.19
C TYR A 83 -0.99 -5.18 -0.05
N ILE A 84 -0.81 -5.67 -1.28
CA ILE A 84 0.31 -6.56 -1.64
C ILE A 84 1.66 -5.87 -1.35
N ARG A 85 1.80 -4.59 -1.72
CA ARG A 85 3.01 -3.81 -1.44
C ARG A 85 3.26 -3.71 0.07
N GLU A 86 2.23 -3.37 0.85
CA GLU A 86 2.31 -3.34 2.33
C GLU A 86 2.77 -4.68 2.90
N LEU A 87 2.18 -5.80 2.45
CA LEU A 87 2.57 -7.14 2.89
C LEU A 87 4.03 -7.45 2.60
N THR A 88 4.55 -7.06 1.43
CA THR A 88 5.97 -7.31 1.07
C THR A 88 6.96 -6.52 1.93
N VAL A 89 6.52 -5.39 2.50
CA VAL A 89 7.31 -4.58 3.44
C VAL A 89 7.22 -5.17 4.85
N ARG A 90 6.03 -5.62 5.26
CA ARG A 90 5.77 -6.11 6.62
C ARG A 90 6.20 -7.54 6.86
N LEU A 91 6.15 -8.41 5.86
CA LEU A 91 6.46 -9.84 5.99
C LEU A 91 7.91 -10.15 5.60
N SER A 92 8.58 -10.98 6.40
CA SER A 92 9.89 -11.52 6.04
C SER A 92 9.78 -12.52 4.88
N ASN A 93 10.85 -12.63 4.09
CA ASN A 93 10.97 -13.53 2.94
C ASN A 93 9.93 -13.39 1.81
N ILE A 94 9.09 -12.34 1.84
CA ILE A 94 8.21 -11.96 0.73
C ILE A 94 8.86 -10.88 -0.15
N TYR A 95 8.86 -11.08 -1.46
CA TYR A 95 9.46 -10.21 -2.47
C TYR A 95 8.40 -9.78 -3.49
N LEU A 96 8.49 -8.53 -3.97
CA LEU A 96 7.48 -7.94 -4.85
C LEU A 96 7.89 -8.00 -6.33
N ILE A 97 7.01 -8.53 -7.18
CA ILE A 97 7.05 -8.37 -8.63
C ILE A 97 6.01 -7.30 -9.03
N ASP A 98 6.40 -6.04 -9.16
CA ASP A 98 5.42 -4.96 -9.40
C ASP A 98 4.98 -4.86 -10.88
N LEU A 99 3.92 -5.56 -11.26
CA LEU A 99 3.32 -5.54 -12.60
C LEU A 99 2.48 -4.29 -12.89
N ASP A 100 2.15 -3.50 -11.88
CA ASP A 100 1.38 -2.25 -12.01
C ASP A 100 2.18 -1.17 -12.77
N ILE A 101 3.51 -1.29 -12.79
CA ILE A 101 4.40 -0.41 -13.58
C ILE A 101 4.26 -0.64 -15.09
N LEU A 102 3.61 -1.74 -15.51
CA LEU A 102 3.49 -2.10 -16.92
C LEU A 102 2.48 -1.19 -17.63
N ARG A 103 2.98 -0.51 -18.66
CA ARG A 103 2.20 0.35 -19.57
C ARG A 103 1.51 -0.45 -20.68
N ARG A 104 0.50 0.15 -21.32
CA ARG A 104 -0.31 -0.45 -22.41
C ARG A 104 0.49 -1.21 -23.48
N PHE A 105 1.65 -0.70 -23.91
CA PHE A 105 2.47 -1.35 -24.95
C PHE A 105 3.14 -2.67 -24.50
N HIS A 106 3.07 -3.03 -23.22
CA HIS A 106 3.48 -4.33 -22.71
C HIS A 106 2.38 -5.40 -22.82
N PHE A 107 1.16 -5.03 -23.20
CA PHE A 107 0.02 -5.93 -23.31
C PHE A 107 -0.27 -6.27 -24.78
N THR A 108 -1.04 -7.34 -25.00
CA THR A 108 -1.60 -7.70 -26.31
C THR A 108 -2.62 -6.65 -26.73
N THR A 109 -3.08 -6.73 -27.99
CA THR A 109 -4.12 -5.86 -28.53
C THR A 109 -5.40 -5.88 -27.68
N HIS A 110 -5.75 -7.01 -27.08
CA HIS A 110 -6.91 -7.11 -26.20
C HIS A 110 -6.72 -6.31 -24.90
N GLY A 111 -5.50 -6.22 -24.36
CA GLY A 111 -5.20 -5.41 -23.16
C GLY A 111 -5.20 -6.17 -21.83
N LEU A 112 -5.51 -7.47 -21.85
CA LEU A 112 -5.50 -8.33 -20.66
C LEU A 112 -4.19 -9.11 -20.49
N HIS A 113 -3.71 -9.72 -21.58
CA HIS A 113 -2.52 -10.57 -21.56
C HIS A 113 -1.26 -9.78 -21.91
N LEU A 114 -0.11 -10.23 -21.44
CA LEU A 114 1.18 -9.63 -21.82
C LEU A 114 1.54 -9.98 -23.27
N SER A 115 2.01 -8.98 -24.02
CA SER A 115 2.65 -9.20 -25.33
C SER A 115 4.04 -9.84 -25.16
N TYR A 116 4.72 -10.15 -26.26
CA TYR A 116 6.12 -10.59 -26.21
C TYR A 116 6.99 -9.60 -25.42
N ARG A 117 6.82 -8.29 -25.66
CA ARG A 117 7.54 -7.24 -24.95
C ARG A 117 7.24 -7.22 -23.44
N GLY A 118 5.98 -7.41 -23.05
CA GLY A 118 5.60 -7.52 -21.64
C GLY A 118 6.18 -8.75 -20.97
N LYS A 119 6.12 -9.91 -21.62
CA LYS A 119 6.72 -11.16 -21.14
C LYS A 119 8.23 -11.03 -20.96
N LYS A 120 8.91 -10.37 -21.90
CA LYS A 120 10.35 -10.05 -21.79
C LYS A 120 10.65 -9.10 -20.62
N LYS A 121 9.80 -8.09 -20.37
CA LYS A 121 9.97 -7.20 -19.21
C LYS A 121 9.77 -7.96 -17.89
N LEU A 122 8.74 -8.80 -17.82
CA LEU A 122 8.45 -9.67 -16.67
C LEU A 122 9.64 -10.61 -16.38
N SER A 123 10.22 -11.23 -17.41
CA SER A 123 11.37 -12.12 -17.21
C SER A 123 12.55 -11.38 -16.57
N TYR A 124 12.86 -10.15 -17.02
CA TYR A 124 13.90 -9.34 -16.38
C TYR A 124 13.56 -9.00 -14.91
N MET A 125 12.30 -8.67 -14.61
CA MET A 125 11.89 -8.38 -13.24
C MET A 125 12.10 -9.59 -12.33
N ILE A 126 11.69 -10.78 -12.78
CA ILE A 126 11.90 -12.04 -12.06
C ILE A 126 13.39 -12.29 -11.87
N THR A 127 14.19 -12.27 -12.93
CA THR A 127 15.64 -12.54 -12.85
C THR A 127 16.36 -11.56 -11.91
N ASN A 128 15.94 -10.30 -11.86
CA ASN A 128 16.51 -9.33 -10.93
C ASN A 128 16.24 -9.72 -9.48
N ILE A 129 14.99 -10.03 -9.14
CA ILE A 129 14.59 -10.43 -7.78
C ILE A 129 15.31 -11.72 -7.37
N LEU A 130 15.39 -12.72 -8.25
CA LEU A 130 16.12 -13.96 -7.99
C LEU A 130 17.60 -13.71 -7.67
N ARG A 131 18.22 -12.79 -8.38
CA ARG A 131 19.61 -12.40 -8.11
C ARG A 131 19.75 -11.71 -6.75
N ASP A 132 18.80 -10.87 -6.36
CA ASP A 132 18.83 -10.18 -5.06
C ASP A 132 18.62 -11.17 -3.91
N ILE A 133 17.73 -12.14 -4.08
CA ILE A 133 17.55 -13.28 -3.16
C ILE A 133 18.86 -14.05 -3.00
N ASN A 134 19.51 -14.42 -4.11
CA ASN A 134 20.75 -15.22 -4.09
C ASN A 134 21.93 -14.51 -3.43
N LYS A 135 21.97 -13.17 -3.48
CA LYS A 135 22.99 -12.38 -2.81
C LYS A 135 22.77 -12.24 -1.30
N GLY A 136 21.60 -12.63 -0.80
CA GLY A 136 21.17 -12.30 0.56
C GLY A 136 20.99 -10.79 0.79
N THR A 137 21.09 -9.98 -0.26
CA THR A 137 20.89 -8.54 -0.20
C THR A 137 19.40 -8.26 -0.30
N ARG A 138 18.70 -8.38 0.84
CA ARG A 138 17.60 -7.45 1.05
C ARG A 138 18.26 -6.12 1.32
N ASP A 139 18.32 -5.26 0.31
CA ASP A 139 18.53 -3.83 0.56
C ASP A 139 17.46 -3.46 1.58
N SER A 140 17.88 -3.34 2.83
CA SER A 140 17.03 -2.89 3.92
C SER A 140 16.77 -1.44 3.59
N VAL A 141 15.72 -1.19 2.79
CA VAL A 141 15.06 0.11 2.82
C VAL A 141 14.83 0.37 4.30
N PRO A 142 15.47 1.38 4.91
CA PRO A 142 15.44 1.57 6.35
C PRO A 142 13.99 1.64 6.80
N LEU A 143 13.51 0.59 7.44
CA LEU A 143 12.20 0.63 8.08
C LEU A 143 12.33 1.61 9.24
N PRO A 144 11.41 2.57 9.40
CA PRO A 144 11.40 3.41 10.60
C PRO A 144 11.33 2.49 11.84
N PRO A 145 12.06 2.82 12.91
CA PRO A 145 12.17 1.96 14.09
C PRO A 145 10.77 1.67 14.67
N ARG A 146 10.50 0.38 14.86
CA ARG A 146 9.24 -0.14 15.39
C ARG A 146 9.11 0.29 16.87
N PRO A 147 8.09 1.07 17.27
CA PRO A 147 7.94 1.48 18.66
C PRO A 147 7.58 0.27 19.55
N THR A 148 8.44 0.00 20.53
CA THR A 148 8.18 -0.87 21.68
C THR A 148 7.08 -0.25 22.53
N THR A 149 6.05 -1.00 22.92
CA THR A 149 4.95 -0.45 23.73
C THR A 149 4.46 -1.47 24.75
N THR A 150 4.40 -1.02 26.00
CA THR A 150 3.77 -1.63 27.18
C THR A 150 2.24 -1.67 27.03
N PRO A 151 1.53 -2.70 27.52
CA PRO A 151 0.08 -2.82 27.36
C PRO A 151 -0.68 -1.97 28.38
N LEU A 152 -1.66 -1.17 27.91
CA LEU A 152 -2.66 -0.49 28.73
C LEU A 152 -4.03 -1.14 28.48
N ILE A 153 -4.69 -1.55 29.56
CA ILE A 153 -6.00 -2.21 29.55
C ILE A 153 -7.10 -1.15 29.59
N VAL A 154 -7.98 -1.11 28.59
CA VAL A 154 -9.27 -0.40 28.67
C VAL A 154 -10.35 -1.25 28.01
N LYS A 155 -11.52 -1.30 28.67
CA LYS A 155 -12.68 -2.14 28.35
C LYS A 155 -13.50 -1.59 27.17
N ASP A 156 -14.10 -2.56 26.47
CA ASP A 156 -15.02 -2.55 25.32
C ASP A 156 -15.85 -1.29 25.02
N VAL A 157 -16.01 -0.98 23.71
CA VAL A 157 -17.26 -1.21 22.95
C VAL A 157 -16.92 -1.40 21.45
N ASN A 158 -17.29 -2.57 20.90
CA ASN A 158 -17.50 -2.94 19.49
C ASN A 158 -16.63 -2.30 18.38
N SER A 159 -15.52 -2.96 18.04
CA SER A 159 -14.90 -2.85 16.71
C SER A 159 -14.30 -4.20 16.32
N HIS A 160 -14.99 -4.94 15.44
CA HIS A 160 -14.50 -6.19 14.88
C HIS A 160 -13.49 -5.90 13.77
N LEU A 161 -12.31 -6.52 13.93
CA LEU A 161 -11.13 -6.50 13.06
C LEU A 161 -10.43 -5.14 12.92
N PHE A 162 -9.21 -5.02 13.44
CA PHE A 162 -8.00 -4.47 12.80
C PHE A 162 -6.94 -4.24 13.88
N LEU A 163 -5.83 -5.00 13.79
CA LEU A 163 -4.61 -4.92 14.63
C LEU A 163 -4.85 -5.15 16.13
N GLU A 164 -4.39 -6.30 16.63
CA GLU A 164 -4.32 -6.58 18.06
C GLU A 164 -3.61 -5.43 18.83
N GLY A 165 -4.41 -4.51 19.39
CA GLY A 165 -4.08 -3.73 20.57
C GLY A 165 -3.49 -2.32 20.42
N LYS A 166 -3.41 -1.66 19.24
CA LYS A 166 -2.84 -0.29 19.18
C LYS A 166 -3.53 0.75 18.31
N ILE A 167 -4.39 0.35 17.37
CA ILE A 167 -5.08 1.33 16.53
C ILE A 167 -6.54 1.39 16.94
N LYS A 168 -6.93 2.50 17.57
CA LYS A 168 -8.32 2.82 17.83
C LYS A 168 -8.86 3.63 16.67
N ILE A 169 -9.81 3.06 15.92
CA ILE A 169 -10.59 3.81 14.94
C ILE A 169 -11.70 4.53 15.70
N SER A 170 -11.82 5.84 15.48
CA SER A 170 -12.88 6.67 16.07
C SER A 170 -13.53 7.51 14.98
N GLU A 171 -14.85 7.46 14.90
CA GLU A 171 -15.61 8.40 14.07
C GLU A 171 -15.77 9.71 14.84
N VAL A 172 -15.04 10.73 14.41
CA VAL A 172 -15.03 12.06 15.04
C VAL A 172 -15.02 13.13 13.97
N ASN A 173 -15.64 14.27 14.26
CA ASN A 173 -15.46 15.44 13.44
C ASN A 173 -13.98 15.85 13.49
N PHE A 174 -13.33 15.86 12.33
CA PHE A 174 -11.89 16.06 12.26
C PHE A 174 -11.45 17.46 12.73
N LYS A 175 -12.30 18.48 12.58
CA LYS A 175 -12.04 19.83 13.12
C LYS A 175 -12.01 19.82 14.65
N ASP A 176 -12.92 19.07 15.26
CA ASP A 176 -12.99 18.96 16.72
C ASP A 176 -11.82 18.13 17.27
N ALA A 177 -11.43 17.06 16.56
CA ALA A 177 -10.23 16.29 16.89
C ALA A 177 -8.96 17.16 16.84
N ILE A 178 -8.80 18.00 15.82
CA ILE A 178 -7.68 18.95 15.78
C ILE A 178 -7.73 19.91 16.96
N LYS A 179 -8.88 20.54 17.25
CA LYS A 179 -8.98 21.47 18.40
C LYS A 179 -8.63 20.80 19.73
N GLN A 180 -9.03 19.55 19.91
CA GLN A 180 -8.76 18.80 21.13
C GLN A 180 -7.26 18.46 21.28
N PHE A 181 -6.58 18.11 20.20
CA PHE A 181 -5.24 17.54 20.26
C PHE A 181 -4.13 18.41 19.66
N CYS A 182 -4.42 19.59 19.09
CA CYS A 182 -3.43 20.44 18.44
C CYS A 182 -2.29 20.89 19.35
N ASN A 183 -2.52 20.97 20.67
CA ASN A 183 -1.53 21.34 21.68
C ASN A 183 -0.87 20.13 22.36
N ASN A 184 -1.19 18.90 21.94
CA ASN A 184 -0.60 17.70 22.52
C ASN A 184 0.66 17.28 21.76
N LYS A 185 1.82 17.33 22.41
CA LYS A 185 3.12 16.96 21.84
C LYS A 185 3.26 15.47 21.51
N GLU A 186 2.42 14.63 22.10
CA GLU A 186 2.38 13.18 21.85
C GLU A 186 1.51 12.80 20.64
N VAL A 187 0.78 13.76 20.07
CA VAL A 187 -0.10 13.54 18.92
C VAL A 187 0.58 13.95 17.63
N ALA A 188 0.37 13.14 16.59
CA ALA A 188 0.72 13.46 15.23
C ALA A 188 -0.54 13.44 14.35
N PHE A 189 -0.67 14.45 13.49
CA PHE A 189 -1.66 14.47 12.42
C PHE A 189 -0.98 14.20 11.07
N ALA A 190 -1.67 13.50 10.19
CA ALA A 190 -1.21 13.26 8.84
C ALA A 190 -2.30 13.61 7.82
N HIS A 191 -1.91 14.19 6.69
CA HIS A 191 -2.82 14.38 5.55
C HIS A 191 -2.09 14.33 4.21
N CYS A 192 -2.85 14.40 3.11
CA CYS A 192 -2.28 14.51 1.77
C CYS A 192 -2.35 15.96 1.27
N ILE A 193 -1.31 16.40 0.57
CA ILE A 193 -1.18 17.73 -0.06
C ILE A 193 -0.67 17.62 -1.49
N SER A 194 -0.77 18.73 -2.21
CA SER A 194 -0.06 18.95 -3.48
C SER A 194 1.30 19.61 -3.23
N ALA A 195 2.21 19.46 -4.21
CA ALA A 195 3.60 19.92 -4.15
C ALA A 195 3.76 21.45 -4.33
N ASP A 196 2.68 22.13 -4.68
CA ASP A 196 2.63 23.57 -4.98
C ASP A 196 2.60 24.43 -3.70
N LEU A 197 3.53 24.22 -2.77
CA LEU A 197 3.54 24.83 -1.44
C LEU A 197 3.47 26.37 -1.44
N HIS A 198 4.03 26.99 -2.48
CA HIS A 198 4.05 28.44 -2.66
C HIS A 198 2.82 28.99 -3.40
N ASP A 199 1.96 28.14 -3.96
CA ASP A 199 0.74 28.58 -4.62
C ASP A 199 -0.28 29.06 -3.57
N LYS A 200 -0.93 30.20 -3.83
CA LYS A 200 -2.00 30.72 -2.96
C LYS A 200 -3.14 29.72 -2.81
N LYS A 201 -3.41 28.92 -3.85
CA LYS A 201 -4.42 27.86 -3.90
C LYS A 201 -4.01 26.56 -3.20
N ASN A 202 -2.77 26.45 -2.70
CA ASN A 202 -2.38 25.29 -1.91
C ASN A 202 -3.23 25.19 -0.62
N MET A 203 -3.75 23.98 -0.39
CA MET A 203 -4.68 23.67 0.71
C MET A 203 -5.95 24.54 0.69
N SER A 204 -6.59 24.72 -0.47
CA SER A 204 -7.79 25.56 -0.63
C SER A 204 -9.14 24.85 -0.49
N ALA A 205 -9.18 23.52 -0.35
CA ALA A 205 -10.44 22.78 -0.16
C ALA A 205 -10.29 21.56 0.76
N GLY A 206 -11.43 21.10 1.29
CA GLY A 206 -11.55 19.84 2.04
C GLY A 206 -10.81 19.85 3.39
N VAL A 207 -10.32 18.69 3.81
CA VAL A 207 -9.58 18.55 5.09
C VAL A 207 -8.32 19.43 5.14
N ALA A 208 -7.70 19.70 3.98
CA ALA A 208 -6.51 20.53 3.92
C ALA A 208 -6.76 21.98 4.39
N THR A 209 -7.95 22.55 4.21
CA THR A 209 -8.25 23.90 4.75
C THR A 209 -8.30 23.89 6.27
N ILE A 210 -8.77 22.80 6.88
CA ILE A 210 -8.81 22.64 8.34
C ILE A 210 -7.38 22.60 8.89
N PHE A 211 -6.47 21.84 8.25
CA PHE A 211 -5.05 21.85 8.60
C PHE A 211 -4.44 23.24 8.45
N LYS A 212 -4.73 23.94 7.35
CA LYS A 212 -4.21 25.28 7.11
C LYS A 212 -4.70 26.30 8.16
N GLU A 213 -5.96 26.20 8.58
CA GLU A 213 -6.56 27.06 9.61
C GLU A 213 -5.87 26.88 10.97
N HIS A 214 -5.51 25.65 11.36
CA HIS A 214 -4.99 25.35 12.70
C HIS A 214 -3.46 25.30 12.78
N PHE A 215 -2.79 24.91 11.69
CA PHE A 215 -1.34 24.68 11.66
C PHE A 215 -0.61 25.59 10.66
N GLY A 216 -1.33 26.26 9.76
CA GLY A 216 -0.74 27.01 8.66
C GLY A 216 -0.36 26.13 7.47
N LYS A 217 0.37 26.71 6.52
CA LYS A 217 0.93 25.94 5.39
C LYS A 217 2.25 25.30 5.80
N PRO A 218 2.55 24.08 5.35
CA PRO A 218 3.87 23.51 5.55
C PRO A 218 4.92 24.39 4.85
N SER A 219 5.92 24.82 5.60
CA SER A 219 6.98 25.72 5.12
C SER A 219 8.18 24.98 4.52
N SER A 220 8.31 23.68 4.79
CA SER A 220 9.46 22.86 4.36
C SER A 220 9.06 21.44 3.98
N LEU A 221 9.74 20.92 2.96
CA LEU A 221 9.71 19.51 2.57
C LEU A 221 10.81 18.77 3.33
N LEU A 222 10.46 17.66 3.99
CA LEU A 222 11.43 16.72 4.53
C LEU A 222 12.00 15.86 3.39
N THR A 223 11.16 15.48 2.43
CA THR A 223 11.52 14.83 1.16
C THR A 223 10.63 15.37 0.04
N GLN A 224 10.90 14.99 -1.22
CA GLN A 224 10.02 15.36 -2.35
C GLN A 224 8.56 14.88 -2.18
N SER A 225 8.33 13.87 -1.34
CA SER A 225 7.02 13.27 -1.09
C SER A 225 6.46 13.56 0.30
N LEU A 226 7.19 14.23 1.19
CA LEU A 226 6.81 14.38 2.59
C LEU A 226 7.14 15.76 3.13
N THR A 227 6.14 16.41 3.75
CA THR A 227 6.32 17.61 4.57
C THR A 227 6.26 17.26 6.04
N TYR A 228 6.94 18.07 6.84
CA TYR A 228 7.00 17.95 8.29
C TYR A 228 6.89 19.33 8.91
N GLN A 229 6.02 19.46 9.91
CA GLN A 229 5.88 20.68 10.69
C GLN A 229 5.71 20.32 12.16
N LYS A 230 6.58 20.87 13.01
CA LYS A 230 6.49 20.72 14.47
C LYS A 230 6.09 22.05 15.10
N LEU A 231 4.97 22.08 15.80
CA LEU A 231 4.58 23.24 16.59
C LEU A 231 5.40 23.27 17.88
N PRO A 232 5.91 24.43 18.34
CA PRO A 232 6.74 24.52 19.54
C PRO A 232 6.12 23.88 20.79
N ASN A 233 4.79 24.00 20.92
CA ASN A 233 4.01 23.46 22.03
C ASN A 233 2.80 22.64 21.59
N GLY A 234 2.90 21.95 20.45
CA GLY A 234 1.76 21.24 19.91
C GLY A 234 2.09 19.96 19.19
N ALA A 235 1.08 19.46 18.51
CA ALA A 235 1.13 18.26 17.71
C ALA A 235 2.14 18.40 16.56
N THR A 236 2.61 17.25 16.10
CA THR A 236 3.42 17.16 14.88
C THR A 236 2.50 16.96 13.68
N VAL A 237 2.78 17.60 12.56
CA VAL A 237 1.99 17.49 11.33
C VAL A 237 2.85 16.93 10.21
N TYR A 238 2.36 15.87 9.58
CA TYR A 238 2.95 15.26 8.39
C TYR A 238 2.03 15.47 7.18
N GLY A 239 2.59 15.85 6.05
CA GLY A 239 1.84 16.00 4.80
C GLY A 239 2.45 15.19 3.68
N LEU A 240 1.75 14.16 3.18
CA LEU A 240 2.17 13.37 2.03
C LEU A 240 1.86 14.14 0.74
N VAL A 241 2.88 14.41 -0.06
CA VAL A 241 2.73 15.09 -1.35
C VAL A 241 2.27 14.08 -2.39
N THR A 242 0.99 14.13 -2.75
CA THR A 242 0.36 13.14 -3.66
C THR A 242 0.12 13.66 -5.06
N LYS A 243 0.24 14.97 -5.28
CA LYS A 243 0.00 15.63 -6.58
C LYS A 243 1.04 16.71 -6.82
N SER A 244 1.44 16.90 -8.08
CA SER A 244 2.36 17.99 -8.45
C SER A 244 1.73 19.38 -8.27
N LYS A 245 0.42 19.51 -8.48
CA LYS A 245 -0.33 20.76 -8.34
C LYS A 245 -1.77 20.51 -7.90
N PHE A 246 -2.35 21.45 -7.15
CA PHE A 246 -3.79 21.45 -6.87
C PHE A 246 -4.57 22.03 -8.05
N PHE A 247 -5.57 21.29 -8.54
CA PHE A 247 -6.50 21.77 -9.54
C PHE A 247 -7.87 21.91 -8.86
N ASN A 248 -8.41 23.14 -8.85
CA ASN A 248 -9.82 23.39 -8.55
C ASN A 248 -10.64 23.08 -9.80
#